data_AF-W7Q273-F1
#
_entry.id   AF-W7Q273-F1
#
_cell.length_a   1.000
_cell.length_b   1.000
_cell.length_c   1.000
_cell.angle_alpha   90.00
_cell.angle_beta   90.00
_cell.angle_gamma   90.00
#
_symmetry.space_group_name_H-M   'P 1'
#
loop_
_entity.id
_entity.type
_entity.pdbx_description
1 polymer ?
#
loop_
_entity_poly.entity_id
_entity_poly.type
_entity_poly.pdbx_seq_one_letter_code
_entity_poly.pdbx_strand_id
1 'polypeptide(L)'
;MPVSSQILLLLALPMVALLGLASAEVLNRWKLANDMAALDELVVLSTRSGEVIHQLQRERGVSAILLGSEGAQGRDTLIEQRRLTDAARQELNSLLATFEAERFGADFEAELSGALARISRLDEIRNAIDREGIAGLESNAYFTATIGEILDTLSAIANISPMPASPAKSMPM
;
A
#
# COMPACT_ATOMS: atom_id res chain seq x y z
N MET A 1 -42.04 -26.46 43.15
CA MET A 1 -41.23 -26.86 41.96
C MET A 1 -40.51 -28.15 42.30
N PRO A 2 -40.47 -29.15 41.41
CA PRO A 2 -39.69 -30.36 41.64
C PRO A 2 -38.19 -30.02 41.68
N VAL A 3 -37.43 -30.71 42.54
CA VAL A 3 -35.99 -30.49 42.77
C VAL A 3 -35.17 -30.56 41.46
N SER A 4 -35.58 -31.41 40.53
CA SER A 4 -34.99 -31.55 39.19
C SER A 4 -35.03 -30.25 38.37
N SER A 5 -36.10 -29.45 38.47
CA SER A 5 -36.19 -28.16 37.77
C SER A 5 -35.26 -27.10 38.35
N GLN A 6 -34.96 -27.15 39.66
CA GLN A 6 -34.07 -26.20 40.32
C GLN A 6 -32.61 -26.47 39.95
N ILE A 7 -32.22 -27.75 39.86
CA ILE A 7 -30.88 -28.17 39.44
C ILE A 7 -30.63 -27.79 37.96
N LEU A 8 -31.63 -27.99 37.09
CA LEU A 8 -31.56 -27.60 35.68
C LEU A 8 -31.34 -26.09 35.49
N LEU A 9 -32.04 -25.26 36.27
CA LEU A 9 -31.93 -23.80 36.19
C LEU A 9 -30.57 -23.30 36.69
N LEU A 10 -30.03 -23.93 37.75
CA LEU A 10 -28.70 -23.64 38.29
C LEU A 10 -27.59 -23.95 37.28
N LEU A 11 -27.76 -25.00 36.47
CA LEU A 11 -26.79 -25.40 35.44
C LEU A 11 -26.98 -24.67 34.11
N ALA A 12 -28.21 -24.30 33.76
CA ALA A 12 -28.50 -23.59 32.51
C ALA A 12 -27.88 -22.20 32.47
N LEU A 13 -27.87 -21.49 33.60
CA LEU A 13 -27.29 -20.14 33.68
C LEU A 13 -25.80 -20.07 33.28
N PRO A 14 -24.88 -20.88 33.88
CA PRO A 14 -23.48 -20.88 33.47
C PRO A 14 -23.29 -21.42 32.05
N MET A 15 -24.13 -22.35 31.56
CA MET A 15 -24.06 -22.81 30.17
C MET A 15 -24.38 -21.70 29.17
N VAL A 16 -25.44 -20.91 29.41
CA VAL A 16 -25.79 -19.78 28.54
C VAL A 16 -24.69 -18.72 28.55
N ALA A 17 -24.11 -18.43 29.72
CA ALA A 17 -22.97 -17.51 29.82
C ALA A 17 -21.75 -18.01 29.02
N LEU A 18 -21.40 -19.29 29.15
CA LEU A 18 -20.30 -19.90 28.38
C LEU A 18 -20.58 -19.88 26.87
N LEU A 19 -21.81 -20.17 26.44
CA LEU A 19 -22.20 -20.09 25.04
C LEU A 19 -22.09 -18.67 24.50
N GLY A 20 -22.54 -17.67 25.28
CA GLY A 20 -22.43 -16.26 24.93
C GLY A 20 -20.98 -15.82 24.77
N LEU A 21 -20.11 -16.17 25.72
CA LEU A 21 -18.67 -15.87 25.67
C LEU A 21 -17.98 -16.57 24.50
N ALA A 22 -18.27 -17.85 24.27
CA ALA A 22 -17.72 -18.61 23.14
C ALA A 22 -18.15 -17.99 21.79
N SER A 23 -19.41 -17.56 21.69
CA SER A 23 -19.92 -16.93 20.48
C SER A 23 -19.25 -15.58 20.22
N ALA A 24 -19.08 -14.75 21.26
CA ALA A 24 -18.36 -13.48 21.17
C ALA A 24 -16.89 -13.68 20.76
N GLU A 25 -16.22 -14.69 21.32
CA GLU A 25 -14.84 -15.03 20.97
C GLU A 25 -14.71 -15.48 19.51
N VAL A 26 -15.65 -16.28 19.01
CA VAL A 26 -15.67 -16.69 17.60
C VAL A 26 -15.85 -15.48 16.68
N LEU A 27 -16.75 -14.55 17.01
CA LEU A 27 -16.94 -13.32 16.23
C LEU A 27 -15.70 -12.44 16.23
N ASN A 28 -15.03 -12.30 17.38
CA ASN A 28 -13.77 -11.55 17.49
C ASN A 28 -12.66 -12.19 16.65
N ARG A 29 -12.51 -13.52 16.70
CA ARG A 29 -11.52 -14.24 15.87
C ARG A 29 -11.81 -14.10 14.39
N TRP A 30 -13.08 -14.13 14.01
CA TRP A 30 -13.49 -13.95 12.62
C TRP A 30 -13.17 -12.53 12.12
N LYS A 31 -13.47 -11.51 12.93
CA LYS A 31 -13.09 -10.12 12.63
C LYS A 31 -11.57 -9.96 12.51
N LEU A 32 -10.81 -10.51 13.46
CA LEU A 32 -9.35 -10.47 13.43
C LEU A 32 -8.78 -11.12 12.17
N ALA A 33 -9.31 -12.27 11.75
CA ALA A 33 -8.89 -12.93 10.53
C ALA A 33 -9.15 -12.07 9.28
N ASN A 34 -10.30 -11.39 9.23
CA ASN A 34 -10.63 -10.47 8.14
C ASN A 34 -9.71 -9.23 8.13
N ASP A 35 -9.42 -8.66 9.30
CA ASP A 35 -8.49 -7.53 9.43
C ASP A 35 -7.07 -7.94 9.01
N MET A 36 -6.62 -9.15 9.34
CA MET A 36 -5.32 -9.68 8.88
C MET A 36 -5.26 -9.87 7.36
N ALA A 37 -6.34 -10.32 6.72
CA ALA A 37 -6.39 -10.43 5.26
C ALA A 37 -6.31 -9.06 4.59
N ALA A 38 -7.03 -8.07 5.12
CA ALA A 38 -6.97 -6.69 4.65
C ALA A 38 -5.56 -6.08 4.81
N LEU A 39 -4.88 -6.36 5.93
CA LEU A 39 -3.49 -5.93 6.15
C LEU A 39 -2.52 -6.58 5.16
N ASP A 40 -2.70 -7.87 4.84
CA ASP A 40 -1.86 -8.56 3.85
C ASP A 40 -1.98 -7.90 2.46
N GLU A 41 -3.21 -7.58 2.03
CA GLU A 41 -3.45 -6.83 0.79
C GLU A 41 -2.71 -5.48 0.77
N LEU A 42 -2.78 -4.71 1.87
CA LEU A 42 -2.11 -3.41 2.01
C LEU A 42 -0.58 -3.53 2.07
N VAL A 43 -0.03 -4.58 2.67
CA VAL A 43 1.42 -4.86 2.70
C VAL A 43 1.92 -5.21 1.31
N VAL A 44 1.17 -6.02 0.56
CA VAL A 44 1.51 -6.36 -0.84
C VAL A 44 1.49 -5.09 -1.69
N LEU A 45 0.45 -4.26 -1.57
CA LEU A 45 0.39 -2.95 -2.24
C LEU A 45 1.58 -2.08 -1.87
N SER A 46 1.91 -1.98 -0.58
CA SER A 46 3.06 -1.20 -0.10
C SER A 46 4.37 -1.65 -0.71
N THR A 47 4.56 -2.96 -0.83
CA THR A 47 5.76 -3.55 -1.41
C THR A 47 5.89 -3.22 -2.90
N ARG A 48 4.80 -3.36 -3.67
CA ARG A 48 4.82 -3.05 -5.12
C ARG A 48 4.98 -1.56 -5.40
N SER A 49 4.31 -0.71 -4.63
CA SER A 49 4.48 0.75 -4.70
C SER A 49 5.90 1.18 -4.32
N GLY A 50 6.50 0.53 -3.30
CA GLY A 50 7.90 0.75 -2.92
C GLY A 50 8.89 0.44 -4.04
N GLU A 51 8.65 -0.64 -4.80
CA GLU A 51 9.44 -0.97 -5.99
C GLU A 51 9.30 0.11 -7.10
N VAL A 52 8.08 0.57 -7.36
CA VAL A 52 7.85 1.69 -8.31
C VAL A 52 8.58 2.95 -7.86
N ILE A 53 8.53 3.30 -6.58
CA ILE A 53 9.28 4.44 -6.01
C ILE A 53 10.78 4.27 -6.28
N HIS A 54 11.34 3.08 -5.99
CA HIS A 54 12.77 2.81 -6.19
C HIS A 54 13.19 3.01 -7.65
N GLN A 55 12.41 2.49 -8.60
CA GLN A 55 12.72 2.65 -10.02
C GLN A 55 12.53 4.09 -10.51
N LEU A 56 11.50 4.81 -10.06
CA LEU A 56 11.31 6.23 -10.38
C LEU A 56 12.44 7.10 -9.83
N GLN A 57 12.96 6.80 -8.64
CA GLN A 57 14.12 7.52 -8.07
C GLN A 57 15.36 7.37 -8.94
N ARG A 58 15.61 6.15 -9.45
CA ARG A 58 16.73 5.87 -10.36
C ARG A 58 16.52 6.52 -11.72
N GLU A 59 15.33 6.39 -12.30
CA GLU A 59 14.98 7.01 -13.59
C GLU A 59 15.12 8.54 -13.55
N ARG A 60 14.69 9.17 -12.46
CA ARG A 60 14.91 10.61 -12.20
C ARG A 60 16.39 10.97 -12.25
N GLY A 61 17.25 10.17 -11.59
CA GLY A 61 18.69 10.39 -11.55
C GLY A 61 19.36 10.27 -12.92
N VAL A 62 19.02 9.22 -13.68
CA VAL A 62 19.58 9.02 -15.02
C VAL A 62 19.06 10.06 -16.01
N SER A 63 17.79 10.45 -15.91
CA SER A 63 17.20 11.53 -16.71
C SER A 63 17.91 12.87 -16.46
N ALA A 64 18.29 13.15 -15.21
CA ALA A 64 19.05 14.35 -14.87
C ALA A 64 20.46 14.33 -15.50
N ILE A 65 21.12 13.17 -15.58
CA ILE A 65 22.41 13.03 -16.28
C ILE A 65 22.23 13.30 -17.78
N LEU A 66 21.18 12.74 -18.40
CA LEU A 66 20.91 12.95 -19.82
C LEU A 66 20.67 14.42 -20.15
N LEU A 67 19.78 15.08 -19.42
CA LEU A 67 19.46 16.50 -19.64
C LEU A 67 20.62 17.42 -19.26
N GLY A 68 21.35 17.11 -18.18
CA GLY A 68 22.51 17.88 -17.75
C GLY A 68 23.73 17.74 -18.67
N SER A 69 23.74 16.72 -19.53
CA SER A 69 24.77 16.50 -20.56
C SER A 69 24.29 16.87 -21.97
N GLU A 70 23.13 17.54 -22.12
CA GLU A 70 22.56 17.91 -23.43
C GLU A 70 22.46 16.69 -24.37
N GLY A 71 22.00 15.56 -23.83
CA GLY A 71 21.83 14.34 -24.60
C GLY A 71 23.10 13.50 -24.81
N ALA A 72 24.28 13.96 -24.37
CA ALA A 72 25.56 13.32 -24.64
C ALA A 72 25.84 12.07 -23.77
N GLN A 73 25.25 11.96 -22.58
CA GLN A 73 25.48 10.85 -21.65
C GLN A 73 24.17 10.24 -21.14
N GLY A 74 24.23 8.97 -20.72
CA GLY A 74 23.12 8.35 -20.00
C GLY A 74 21.96 7.81 -20.84
N ARG A 75 21.98 7.94 -22.18
CA ARG A 75 20.92 7.39 -23.07
C ARG A 75 20.72 5.88 -22.89
N ASP A 76 21.79 5.09 -23.01
CA ASP A 76 21.71 3.63 -22.88
C ASP A 76 21.25 3.20 -21.48
N THR A 77 21.80 3.84 -20.45
CA THR A 77 21.40 3.62 -19.05
C THR A 77 19.93 3.98 -18.83
N LEU A 78 19.43 5.05 -19.47
CA LEU A 78 18.05 5.49 -19.33
C LEU A 78 17.08 4.49 -19.96
N ILE A 79 17.43 3.95 -21.14
CA ILE A 79 16.62 2.92 -21.81
C ILE A 79 16.47 1.68 -20.91
N GLU A 80 17.58 1.19 -20.34
CA GLU A 80 17.50 0.03 -19.45
C GLU A 80 16.75 0.36 -18.15
N GLN A 81 16.98 1.54 -17.58
CA GLN A 81 16.28 1.97 -16.38
C GLN A 81 14.76 2.09 -16.61
N ARG A 82 14.32 2.60 -17.76
CA ARG A 82 12.89 2.70 -18.11
C ARG A 82 12.23 1.33 -18.19
N ARG A 83 12.93 0.32 -18.74
CA ARG A 83 12.46 -1.06 -18.80
C ARG A 83 12.20 -1.62 -17.39
N LEU A 84 13.07 -1.30 -16.42
CA LEU A 84 12.88 -1.68 -15.02
C LEU A 84 11.68 -0.95 -14.39
N THR A 85 11.57 0.36 -14.61
CA THR A 85 10.41 1.14 -14.15
C THR A 85 9.10 0.61 -14.73
N ASP A 86 9.07 0.23 -16.00
CA ASP A 86 7.87 -0.30 -16.66
C ASP A 86 7.48 -1.68 -16.15
N ALA A 87 8.46 -2.55 -15.86
CA ALA A 87 8.20 -3.82 -15.19
C ALA A 87 7.57 -3.61 -13.81
N ALA A 88 8.09 -2.67 -13.00
CA ALA A 88 7.53 -2.33 -11.70
C ALA A 88 6.10 -1.75 -11.81
N ARG A 89 5.86 -0.85 -12.77
CA ARG A 89 4.53 -0.29 -13.07
C ARG A 89 3.54 -1.38 -13.47
N GLN A 90 3.96 -2.33 -14.31
CA GLN A 90 3.11 -3.43 -14.75
C GLN A 90 2.71 -4.35 -13.60
N GLU A 91 3.65 -4.68 -12.72
CA GLU A 91 3.39 -5.50 -11.54
C GLU A 91 2.40 -4.81 -10.59
N LEU A 92 2.58 -3.50 -10.35
CA LEU A 92 1.64 -2.70 -9.56
C LEU A 92 0.24 -2.67 -10.22
N ASN A 93 0.16 -2.42 -11.53
CA ASN A 93 -1.12 -2.41 -12.24
C ASN A 93 -1.82 -3.78 -12.20
N SER A 94 -1.06 -4.87 -12.22
CA SER A 94 -1.62 -6.23 -12.14
C SER A 94 -2.23 -6.51 -10.77
N LEU A 95 -1.58 -6.03 -9.70
CA LEU A 95 -2.14 -6.07 -8.35
C LEU A 95 -3.43 -5.23 -8.26
N LEU A 96 -3.40 -4.03 -8.84
CA LEU A 96 -4.51 -3.08 -8.77
C LEU A 96 -5.75 -3.54 -9.55
N ALA A 97 -5.61 -4.43 -10.53
CA ALA A 97 -6.73 -4.99 -11.27
C ALA A 97 -7.72 -5.76 -10.38
N THR A 98 -7.29 -6.24 -9.21
CA THR A 98 -8.12 -6.97 -8.25
C THR A 98 -8.19 -6.28 -6.89
N PHE A 99 -7.56 -5.12 -6.73
CA PHE A 99 -7.50 -4.40 -5.46
C PHE A 99 -8.71 -3.49 -5.29
N GLU A 100 -9.48 -3.69 -4.23
CA GLU A 100 -10.71 -2.96 -3.97
C GLU A 100 -10.44 -1.78 -3.02
N ALA A 101 -9.90 -0.69 -3.58
CA ALA A 101 -9.50 0.50 -2.81
C ALA A 101 -10.65 1.10 -1.97
N GLU A 102 -11.88 1.04 -2.47
CA GLU A 102 -13.11 1.52 -1.80
C GLU A 102 -13.30 0.93 -0.39
N ARG A 103 -12.82 -0.31 -0.15
CA ARG A 103 -12.93 -1.00 1.16
C ARG A 103 -12.11 -0.33 2.26
N PHE A 104 -11.14 0.50 1.91
CA PHE A 104 -10.22 1.15 2.83
C PHE A 104 -10.57 2.63 3.08
N GLY A 105 -11.67 3.12 2.49
CA GLY A 105 -12.19 4.46 2.69
C GLY A 105 -11.92 5.40 1.51
N ALA A 106 -12.82 6.39 1.35
CA ALA A 106 -12.80 7.31 0.20
C ALA A 106 -11.53 8.16 0.13
N ASP A 107 -10.95 8.54 1.28
CA ASP A 107 -9.72 9.33 1.31
C ASP A 107 -8.54 8.55 0.72
N PHE A 108 -8.39 7.28 1.12
CA PHE A 108 -7.34 6.40 0.61
C PHE A 108 -7.52 6.10 -0.89
N GLU A 109 -8.76 5.83 -1.31
CA GLU A 109 -9.09 5.63 -2.72
C GLU A 109 -8.71 6.87 -3.56
N ALA A 110 -9.01 8.07 -3.07
CA ALA A 110 -8.68 9.33 -3.74
C ALA A 110 -7.16 9.54 -3.82
N GLU A 111 -6.41 9.29 -2.76
CA GLU A 111 -4.95 9.38 -2.75
C GLU A 111 -4.31 8.40 -3.74
N LEU A 112 -4.72 7.13 -3.70
CA LEU A 112 -4.24 6.11 -4.61
C LEU A 112 -4.53 6.47 -6.06
N SER A 113 -5.75 6.93 -6.37
CA SER A 113 -6.15 7.36 -7.70
C SER A 113 -5.30 8.55 -8.20
N GLY A 114 -5.02 9.52 -7.32
CA GLY A 114 -4.13 10.64 -7.63
C GLY A 114 -2.72 10.20 -8.01
N ALA A 115 -2.12 9.31 -7.20
CA ALA A 115 -0.80 8.76 -7.47
C ALA A 115 -0.75 7.99 -8.81
N LEU A 116 -1.78 7.19 -9.11
CA LEU A 116 -1.88 6.44 -10.36
C LEU A 116 -2.03 7.35 -11.58
N ALA A 117 -2.82 8.43 -11.46
CA ALA A 117 -2.97 9.42 -12.51
C ALA A 117 -1.65 10.14 -12.84
N ARG A 118 -0.74 10.31 -11.87
CA ARG A 118 0.61 10.79 -12.17
C ARG A 118 1.45 9.75 -12.88
N ILE A 119 1.45 8.50 -12.38
CA ILE A 119 2.20 7.40 -12.99
C ILE A 119 1.78 7.18 -14.45
N SER A 120 0.51 7.38 -14.80
CA SER A 120 0.03 7.25 -16.18
C SER A 120 0.60 8.31 -17.13
N ARG A 121 1.00 9.47 -16.61
CA ARG A 121 1.61 10.56 -17.39
C ARG A 121 3.12 10.42 -17.58
N LEU A 122 3.72 9.37 -17.02
CA LEU A 122 5.17 9.17 -17.09
C LEU A 122 5.69 9.13 -18.54
N ASP A 123 4.92 8.54 -19.44
CA ASP A 123 5.31 8.42 -20.85
C ASP A 123 5.28 9.77 -21.59
N GLU A 124 4.44 10.72 -21.17
CA GLU A 124 4.48 12.11 -21.67
C GLU A 124 5.79 12.79 -21.29
N ILE A 125 6.20 12.65 -20.02
CA ILE A 125 7.43 13.24 -19.50
C ILE A 125 8.67 12.61 -20.14
N ARG A 126 8.68 11.29 -20.32
CA ARG A 126 9.76 10.58 -21.02
C ARG A 126 9.94 11.08 -22.45
N ASN A 127 8.84 11.26 -23.20
CA ASN A 127 8.89 11.83 -24.54
C ASN A 127 9.44 13.26 -24.56
N ALA A 128 9.10 14.08 -23.56
CA ALA A 128 9.65 15.43 -23.42
C ALA A 128 11.15 15.40 -23.11
N ILE A 129 11.60 14.48 -22.24
CA ILE A 129 13.03 14.27 -21.93
C ILE A 129 13.81 13.83 -23.18
N ASP A 130 13.28 12.88 -23.96
CA ASP A 130 13.95 12.33 -25.14
C ASP A 130 14.15 13.36 -26.25
N ARG A 131 13.24 14.32 -26.34
CA ARG A 131 13.29 15.46 -27.27
C ARG A 131 14.04 16.66 -26.70
N GLU A 132 14.55 16.54 -25.47
CA GLU A 132 15.18 17.63 -24.73
C GLU A 132 14.27 18.88 -24.63
N GLY A 133 12.95 18.63 -24.64
CA GLY A 133 11.89 19.65 -24.65
C GLY A 133 11.42 20.06 -23.25
N ILE A 134 12.04 19.54 -22.20
CA ILE A 134 11.76 19.86 -20.80
C ILE A 134 13.08 20.18 -20.07
N ALA A 135 13.04 21.17 -19.19
CA ALA A 135 14.22 21.51 -18.41
C ALA A 135 14.53 20.43 -17.36
N GLY A 136 15.82 20.21 -17.06
CA GLY A 136 16.24 19.24 -16.04
C GLY A 136 15.60 19.43 -14.67
N LEU A 137 15.43 20.70 -14.25
CA LEU A 137 14.74 21.04 -12.99
C LEU A 137 13.25 20.67 -13.02
N GLU A 138 12.58 20.89 -14.15
CA GLU A 138 11.16 20.59 -14.30
C GLU A 138 10.91 19.06 -14.34
N SER A 139 11.74 18.32 -15.07
CA SER A 139 11.74 16.86 -15.06
C SER A 139 11.95 16.31 -13.63
N ASN A 140 12.95 16.83 -12.91
CA ASN A 140 13.23 16.42 -11.53
C ASN A 140 12.05 16.73 -10.59
N ALA A 141 11.42 17.89 -10.72
CA ALA A 141 10.25 18.27 -9.93
C ALA A 141 9.08 17.32 -10.19
N TYR A 142 8.81 16.94 -11.45
CA TYR A 142 7.76 15.98 -11.78
C TYR A 142 7.98 14.62 -11.11
N PHE A 143 9.17 14.03 -11.24
CA PHE A 143 9.47 12.74 -10.61
C PHE A 143 9.37 12.83 -9.08
N THR A 144 9.88 13.92 -8.49
CA THR A 144 9.84 14.12 -7.04
C THR A 144 8.41 14.23 -6.53
N ALA A 145 7.54 14.99 -7.21
CA ALA A 145 6.12 15.09 -6.86
C ALA A 145 5.40 13.75 -7.01
N THR A 146 5.69 13.00 -8.09
CA THR A 146 5.10 11.68 -8.31
C THR A 146 5.50 10.68 -7.23
N ILE A 147 6.78 10.66 -6.84
CA ILE A 147 7.26 9.83 -5.73
C ILE A 147 6.59 10.24 -4.41
N GLY A 148 6.42 11.55 -4.17
CA GLY A 148 5.74 12.08 -2.99
C GLY A 148 4.31 11.56 -2.85
N GLU A 149 3.51 11.64 -3.91
CA GLU A 149 2.11 11.16 -3.86
C GLU A 149 2.00 9.65 -3.63
N ILE A 150 2.94 8.85 -4.16
CA ILE A 150 2.96 7.41 -3.85
C ILE A 150 3.31 7.21 -2.37
N LEU A 151 4.26 7.96 -1.82
CA LEU A 151 4.63 7.89 -0.40
C LEU A 151 3.50 8.36 0.53
N ASP A 152 2.72 9.36 0.12
CA ASP A 152 1.54 9.82 0.86
C ASP A 152 0.49 8.70 0.92
N THR A 153 0.23 8.04 -0.21
CA THR A 153 -0.65 6.85 -0.26
C THR A 153 -0.17 5.74 0.68
N LEU A 154 1.14 5.47 0.74
CA LEU A 154 1.72 4.50 1.67
C LEU A 154 1.60 4.93 3.14
N SER A 155 1.60 6.23 3.39
CA SER A 155 1.44 6.78 4.74
C SER A 155 -0.01 6.64 5.21
N ALA A 156 -1.00 6.76 4.33
CA ALA A 156 -2.40 6.52 4.66
C ALA A 156 -2.67 5.05 5.05
N ILE A 157 -1.95 4.08 4.48
CA ILE A 157 -2.03 2.66 4.89
C ILE A 157 -1.74 2.47 6.38
N ALA A 158 -0.78 3.24 6.93
CA ALA A 158 -0.45 3.20 8.35
C ALA A 158 -1.61 3.71 9.24
N ASN A 159 -2.46 4.60 8.72
CA ASN A 159 -3.61 5.15 9.43
C ASN A 159 -4.85 4.25 9.34
N ILE A 160 -4.98 3.45 8.27
CA ILE A 160 -6.07 2.49 8.08
C ILE A 160 -5.91 1.27 8.99
N SER A 161 -4.68 0.94 9.37
CA SER A 161 -4.35 -0.26 10.15
C SER A 161 -4.60 -0.05 11.65
N PRO A 162 -5.61 -0.68 12.27
CA PRO A 162 -5.68 -0.77 13.73
C PRO A 162 -4.72 -1.89 14.12
N MET A 163 -3.42 -1.61 14.16
CA MET A 163 -2.45 -2.60 14.61
C MET A 163 -2.84 -3.01 16.04
N PRO A 164 -3.19 -4.28 16.33
CA PRO A 164 -3.39 -4.70 17.70
C PRO A 164 -2.07 -4.44 18.43
N ALA A 165 -2.15 -3.73 19.56
CA ALA A 165 -0.99 -3.32 20.33
C ALA A 165 0.02 -4.48 20.44
N SER A 166 1.23 -4.25 19.93
CA SER A 166 2.36 -5.16 20.13
C SER A 166 2.43 -5.52 21.62
N PRO A 167 2.49 -6.80 22.02
CA PRO A 167 2.69 -7.16 23.41
C PRO A 167 4.02 -6.55 23.82
N ALA A 168 3.92 -5.49 24.64
CA ALA A 168 5.06 -4.79 25.20
C ALA A 168 6.03 -5.83 25.77
N LYS A 169 7.23 -5.82 25.22
CA LYS A 169 8.38 -6.64 25.61
C LYS A 169 8.67 -6.45 27.10
N SER A 170 8.05 -7.25 27.95
CA SER A 170 8.52 -7.50 29.32
C SER A 170 9.65 -8.53 29.26
N MET A 171 10.84 -8.10 28.81
CA MET A 171 12.07 -8.83 29.11
C MET A 171 12.66 -8.25 30.40
N PRO A 172 12.81 -9.03 31.48
CA PRO A 172 13.55 -8.60 32.65
C PRO A 172 15.04 -8.49 32.32
N MET A 173 15.68 -7.44 32.85
CA MET A 173 17.13 -7.33 32.99
C MET A 173 17.68 -8.42 33.92
#